data_AF-A0A938J5G9-F1
#
_entry.id   AF-A0A938J5G9-F1
#
_cell.length_a   1.000
_cell.length_b   1.000
_cell.length_c   1.000
_cell.angle_alpha   90.00
_cell.angle_beta   90.00
_cell.angle_gamma   90.00
#
_symmetry.space_group_name_H-M   'P 1'
#
loop_
_entity.id
_entity.type
_entity.pdbx_description
1 polymer ?
#
loop_
_entity_poly.entity_id
_entity_poly.type
_entity_poly.pdbx_seq_one_letter_code
_entity_poly.pdbx_strand_id
1 'polypeptide(L)' 'MPESPPLPEPDEVVEYDLSAWTADQHDGVAAWLVAENVAYAWPEPGVLAVPRNRADDVEEALGYLASDSD' A
#
# COMPACT_ATOMS: atom_id res chain seq x y z
N MET A 1 -2.89 9.60 -27.95
CA MET A 1 -2.73 8.52 -26.95
C MET A 1 -3.61 8.90 -25.78
N PRO A 2 -4.47 8.02 -25.25
CA PRO A 2 -5.24 8.36 -24.06
C PRO A 2 -4.26 8.59 -22.91
N GLU A 3 -4.25 9.80 -22.36
CA GLU A 3 -3.49 10.14 -21.16
C GLU A 3 -4.05 9.30 -20.00
N SER A 4 -3.19 8.48 -19.38
CA SER A 4 -3.50 7.90 -18.09
C SER A 4 -3.76 9.03 -17.09
N PRO A 5 -4.75 8.90 -16.19
CA PRO A 5 -5.01 9.92 -15.18
C PRO A 5 -3.74 10.19 -14.37
N PRO A 6 -3.47 11.45 -13.97
CA PRO A 6 -2.29 11.78 -13.19
C PRO A 6 -2.32 10.99 -11.89
N LEU A 7 -1.19 10.34 -11.57
CA LEU A 7 -0.97 9.82 -10.22
C LEU A 7 -1.11 11.00 -9.23
N PRO A 8 -1.66 10.77 -8.02
CA PRO A 8 -1.59 11.77 -6.96
C PRO A 8 -0.14 12.25 -6.79
N GLU A 9 0.03 13.53 -6.45
CA GLU A 9 1.37 14.13 -6.37
C GLU A 9 2.24 13.35 -5.36
N PRO A 10 3.52 13.08 -5.67
CA PRO A 10 4.39 12.26 -4.83
C PRO A 10 4.57 12.83 -3.41
N ASP A 11 4.34 14.13 -3.20
CA ASP A 11 4.37 14.79 -1.89
C ASP A 11 3.17 14.43 -0.98
N GLU A 12 2.09 13.85 -1.53
CA GLU A 12 0.88 13.49 -0.78
C GLU A 12 0.75 11.99 -0.51
N VAL A 13 1.72 11.19 -0.94
CA VAL A 13 1.76 9.73 -0.73
C VAL A 13 2.96 9.31 0.10
N VAL A 14 2.80 8.18 0.79
CA VAL A 14 3.84 7.51 1.56
C VAL A 14 4.08 6.15 0.92
N GLU A 15 5.35 5.85 0.68
CA GLU A 15 5.80 4.61 0.07
C GLU A 15 6.31 3.66 1.15
N TYR A 16 5.86 2.41 1.07
CA TYR A 16 6.26 1.33 1.95
C TYR A 16 6.98 0.26 1.12
N ASP A 17 8.22 -0.01 1.47
CA ASP A 17 8.96 -1.13 0.89
C ASP A 17 8.50 -2.44 1.53
N LEU A 18 7.71 -3.19 0.76
CA LEU A 18 7.22 -4.52 1.07
C LEU A 18 7.95 -5.56 0.22
N SER A 19 9.15 -5.25 -0.28
CA SER A 19 9.95 -6.18 -1.09
C SER A 19 10.33 -7.46 -0.33
N ALA A 20 10.42 -7.37 0.99
CA ALA A 20 10.69 -8.49 1.90
C ALA A 20 9.44 -9.32 2.24
N TRP A 21 8.25 -8.88 1.83
CA TRP A 21 7.00 -9.55 2.15
C TRP A 21 6.69 -10.66 1.13
N THR A 22 5.95 -11.68 1.58
CA THR A 22 5.48 -12.77 0.72
C THR A 22 4.25 -12.36 -0.10
N ALA A 23 3.94 -13.15 -1.14
CA ALA A 23 2.77 -12.91 -1.97
C ALA A 23 1.44 -12.95 -1.17
N ASP A 24 1.33 -13.84 -0.19
CA ASP A 24 0.16 -13.91 0.71
C ASP A 24 0.02 -12.63 1.55
N GLN A 25 1.14 -12.08 2.04
CA GLN A 25 1.11 -10.84 2.81
C GLN A 25 0.76 -9.63 1.93
N HIS A 26 1.25 -9.59 0.67
CA HIS A 26 0.81 -8.57 -0.30
C HIS A 26 -0.69 -8.66 -0.59
N ASP A 27 -1.22 -9.87 -0.75
CA ASP A 27 -2.67 -10.08 -0.96
C ASP A 27 -3.48 -9.64 0.26
N GLY A 28 -3.02 -9.96 1.46
CA GLY A 28 -3.64 -9.51 2.72
C GLY A 28 -3.68 -7.99 2.86
N VAL A 29 -2.59 -7.31 2.51
CA VAL A 29 -2.53 -5.83 2.49
C VAL A 29 -3.49 -5.26 1.46
N ALA A 30 -3.47 -5.79 0.24
CA ALA A 30 -4.38 -5.33 -0.81
C ALA A 30 -5.86 -5.53 -0.43
N ALA A 31 -6.19 -6.68 0.17
CA ALA A 31 -7.53 -6.98 0.65
C ALA A 31 -7.98 -6.00 1.74
N TRP A 32 -7.10 -5.70 2.70
CA TRP A 32 -7.38 -4.73 3.75
C TRP A 32 -7.58 -3.31 3.19
N LEU A 33 -6.70 -2.86 2.29
CA LEU A 33 -6.80 -1.54 1.64
C LEU A 33 -8.12 -1.39 0.87
N VAL A 34 -8.55 -2.45 0.17
CA VAL A 34 -9.84 -2.48 -0.53
C VAL A 34 -11.01 -2.43 0.47
N ALA A 35 -10.94 -3.19 1.55
CA ALA A 35 -11.99 -3.22 2.58
C ALA A 35 -12.17 -1.85 3.26
N GLU A 36 -11.07 -1.17 3.55
CA GLU A 36 -11.05 0.16 4.16
C GLU A 36 -11.24 1.31 3.14
N ASN A 37 -11.40 0.98 1.86
CA ASN A 37 -11.55 1.93 0.76
C ASN A 37 -10.41 2.97 0.74
N VAL A 38 -9.18 2.50 0.99
CA VAL A 38 -7.96 3.29 0.94
C VAL A 38 -7.45 3.29 -0.50
N ALA A 39 -7.19 4.47 -1.04
CA ALA A 39 -6.55 4.57 -2.35
C ALA A 39 -5.10 4.09 -2.23
N TYR A 40 -4.67 3.21 -3.13
CA TYR A 40 -3.29 2.71 -3.15
C TYR A 40 -2.78 2.55 -4.58
N ALA A 41 -1.47 2.57 -4.73
CA ALA A 41 -0.78 2.29 -5.97
C ALA A 41 0.44 1.40 -5.71
N TRP A 42 0.83 0.65 -6.73
CA TRP A 42 2.05 -0.15 -6.73
C TRP A 42 2.99 0.40 -7.81
N PRO A 43 3.74 1.48 -7.53
CA PRO A 43 4.64 2.08 -8.51
C PRO A 43 5.77 1.12 -8.93
N GLU A 44 6.22 0.28 -8.00
CA GLU A 44 7.27 -0.71 -8.19
C GLU A 44 6.85 -2.06 -7.59
N PRO A 45 7.40 -3.19 -8.08
CA PRO A 45 7.10 -4.50 -7.52
C PRO A 45 7.54 -4.56 -6.05
N GLY A 46 6.56 -4.72 -5.16
CA GLY A 46 6.79 -4.73 -3.72
C GLY A 46 6.88 -3.35 -3.08
N VAL A 47 6.63 -2.24 -3.80
CA VAL A 47 6.51 -0.91 -3.20
C VAL A 47 5.05 -0.50 -3.21
N LEU A 48 4.49 -0.30 -2.02
CA LEU A 48 3.12 0.16 -1.83
C LEU A 48 3.12 1.66 -1.59
N ALA A 49 2.43 2.43 -2.44
CA ALA A 49 2.19 3.85 -2.24
C ALA A 49 0.75 4.09 -1.79
N VAL A 50 0.56 4.79 -0.68
CA VAL A 50 -0.75 5.14 -0.09
C VAL A 50 -0.79 6.62 0.28
N PRO A 51 -1.96 7.27 0.37
CA PRO A 51 -2.03 8.69 0.69
C PRO A 51 -1.62 8.93 2.15
N ARG A 52 -0.87 10.01 2.39
CA ARG A 52 -0.24 10.34 3.68
C ARG A 52 -1.25 10.46 4.82
N ASN A 53 -2.48 10.89 4.53
CA ASN A 53 -3.56 10.98 5.52
C ASN A 53 -4.05 9.62 6.04
N ARG A 54 -3.67 8.52 5.39
CA ARG A 54 -3.95 7.13 5.78
C ARG A 54 -2.69 6.36 6.14
N ALA A 55 -1.53 7.01 6.15
CA ALA A 55 -0.25 6.37 6.44
C ALA A 55 -0.23 5.70 7.82
N ASP A 56 -0.76 6.37 8.86
CA ASP A 56 -0.83 5.80 10.21
C ASP A 56 -1.71 4.53 10.25
N ASP A 57 -2.89 4.55 9.61
CA ASP A 57 -3.80 3.39 9.55
C ASP A 57 -3.13 2.21 8.81
N VAL A 58 -2.45 2.51 7.69
CA VAL A 58 -1.75 1.53 6.85
C VAL A 58 -0.55 0.96 7.60
N GLU A 59 0.24 1.78 8.28
CA GLU A 59 1.40 1.33 9.07
C GLU A 59 0.97 0.36 10.19
N GLU A 60 -0.13 0.65 10.87
CA GLU A 60 -0.70 -0.25 11.88
C GLU A 60 -1.11 -1.60 11.26
N ALA A 61 -1.83 -1.56 10.13
CA ALA A 61 -2.24 -2.76 9.41
C ALA A 61 -1.05 -3.58 8.89
N LEU A 62 -0.01 -2.90 8.40
CA LEU A 62 1.24 -3.54 7.98
C LEU A 62 1.93 -4.22 9.16
N GLY A 63 1.99 -3.57 10.33
CA GLY A 63 2.54 -4.18 11.54
C GLY A 63 1.78 -5.44 11.98
N TYR A 64 0.44 -5.40 11.89
CA TYR A 64 -0.41 -6.55 12.20
C TYR A 64 -0.18 -7.72 11.24
N LEU A 65 -0.22 -7.45 9.92
CA LEU A 65 -0.05 -8.48 8.88
C LEU A 65 1.38 -9.05 8.83
N ALA A 66 2.39 -8.25 9.20
CA ALA A 66 3.76 -8.74 9.37
C ALA A 66 3.89 -9.71 10.55
N SER A 67 3.12 -9.47 11.62
CA SER A 67 3.16 -10.28 12.85
C SER A 67 2.35 -11.57 12.76
N ASP A 68 1.30 -11.61 11.93
CA ASP A 68 0.43 -12.80 11.73
C ASP A 68 1.14 -13.95 10.97
N SER A 69 2.32 -13.69 10.38
CA SER A 69 3.14 -14.68 9.66
C SER A 69 4.20 -15.41 10.50
N ASP A 70 4.23 -15.24 11.83
CA ASP A 70 5.13 -15.97 12.76
C ASP A 70 4.52 -17.29 13.28
#